data_AF-A0AAN0P7S9-F1
#
_entry.id   AF-A0AAN0P7S9-F1
#
_cell.length_a   1.000
_cell.length_b   1.000
_cell.length_c   1.000
_cell.angle_alpha   90.00
_cell.angle_beta   90.00
_cell.angle_gamma   90.00
#
_symmetry.space_group_name_H-M   'P 1'
#
loop_
_entity.id
_entity.type
_entity.pdbx_description
1 polymer ?
#
loop_
_entity_poly.entity_id
_entity_poly.type
_entity_poly.pdbx_seq_one_letter_code
_entity_poly.pdbx_strand_id
1 'polypeptide(L)' 'MTLKEKILFLTNTRGFTQQQVSEETGIEQSSVSRILNDTQKNIGYVKGVALDAFVNREKAKLASKMA' A
#
# COMPACT_ATOMS: atom_id res chain seq x y z
N MET A 1 -8.37 -6.98 2.96
CA MET A 1 -7.30 -6.24 3.64
C MET A 1 -7.80 -4.82 3.92
N THR A 2 -7.58 -4.30 5.11
CA THR A 2 -7.75 -2.87 5.45
C THR A 2 -6.69 -2.00 4.77
N LEU A 3 -6.83 -0.67 4.78
CA LEU A 3 -5.79 0.23 4.23
C LEU A 3 -4.44 0.03 4.93
N LYS A 4 -4.44 -0.10 6.26
CA LYS A 4 -3.23 -0.36 7.04
C LYS A 4 -2.61 -1.70 6.70
N GLU A 5 -3.40 -2.77 6.60
CA GLU A 5 -2.89 -4.08 6.20
C GLU A 5 -2.27 -4.06 4.79
N LYS A 6 -2.88 -3.34 3.85
CA LYS A 6 -2.35 -3.16 2.49
C LYS A 6 -0.99 -2.46 2.51
N ILE A 7 -0.88 -1.36 3.25
CA ILE A 7 0.38 -0.60 3.35
C ILE A 7 1.45 -1.43 4.08
N LEU A 8 1.11 -2.10 5.19
CA LEU A 8 2.02 -2.97 5.93
C LEU A 8 2.55 -4.13 5.07
N PHE A 9 1.71 -4.71 4.21
CA PHE A 9 2.17 -5.72 3.25
C PHE A 9 3.22 -5.14 2.29
N LEU A 10 2.98 -3.95 1.74
CA LEU A 10 3.92 -3.30 0.83
C LEU A 10 5.24 -2.95 1.55
N THR A 11 5.17 -2.40 2.78
CA THR A 11 6.37 -1.98 3.49
C THR A 11 7.14 -3.14 4.10
N ASN A 12 6.47 -4.01 4.85
CA ASN A 12 7.13 -5.02 5.67
C ASN A 12 7.41 -6.31 4.89
N THR A 13 6.51 -6.70 3.98
CA THR A 13 6.68 -7.95 3.20
C THR A 13 7.41 -7.71 1.89
N ARG A 14 7.16 -6.57 1.23
CA ARG A 14 7.77 -6.26 -0.07
C ARG A 14 8.96 -5.30 0.01
N GLY A 15 9.16 -4.64 1.14
CA GLY A 15 10.32 -3.77 1.38
C GLY A 15 10.18 -2.36 0.80
N PHE A 16 8.98 -1.94 0.39
CA PHE A 16 8.77 -0.58 -0.12
C PHE A 16 8.84 0.45 1.01
N THR A 17 9.40 1.62 0.73
CA THR A 17 9.32 2.76 1.64
C THR A 17 7.95 3.43 1.57
N GLN A 18 7.59 4.21 2.59
CA GLN A 18 6.33 4.99 2.55
C GLN A 18 6.32 6.00 1.39
N GLN A 19 7.50 6.50 1.01
CA GLN A 19 7.66 7.38 -0.16
C GLN A 19 7.33 6.65 -1.46
N GLN A 20 7.83 5.42 -1.64
CA GLN A 20 7.51 4.61 -2.82
C GLN A 20 6.02 4.24 -2.89
N VAL A 21 5.40 3.94 -1.74
CA VAL A 21 3.94 3.74 -1.68
C VAL A 21 3.21 5.01 -2.12
N SER A 22 3.70 6.18 -1.71
CA SER A 22 3.12 7.46 -2.11
C SER A 22 3.21 7.70 -3.62
N GLU A 23 4.38 7.49 -4.20
CA GLU A 23 4.64 7.66 -5.63
C GLU A 23 3.78 6.71 -6.50
N GLU A 24 3.64 5.45 -6.09
CA GLU A 24 2.89 4.43 -6.84
C GLU A 24 1.36 4.61 -6.75
N THR A 25 0.86 5.16 -5.64
CA THR A 25 -0.59 5.20 -5.35
C THR A 25 -1.20 6.60 -5.41
N GLY A 26 -0.38 7.64 -5.43
CA GLY A 26 -0.82 9.03 -5.27
C GLY A 26 -1.36 9.37 -3.87
N ILE A 27 -1.27 8.45 -2.90
CA ILE A 27 -1.52 8.73 -1.49
C ILE A 27 -0.34 9.53 -0.96
N GLU A 28 -0.56 10.73 -0.45
CA GLU A 28 0.55 11.50 0.14
C GLU A 28 1.28 10.69 1.19
N GLN A 29 2.62 10.75 1.22
CA GLN A 29 3.42 10.02 2.21
C GLN A 29 2.98 10.34 3.66
N SER A 30 2.57 11.59 3.95
CA SER A 30 2.00 11.98 5.24
C SER A 30 0.69 11.23 5.55
N SER A 31 -0.14 10.99 4.54
CA SER A 31 -1.36 10.19 4.64
C SER A 31 -1.04 8.71 4.82
N VAL A 32 -0.01 8.17 4.15
CA VAL A 32 0.50 6.81 4.38
C VAL A 32 0.92 6.63 5.84
N SER A 33 1.70 7.59 6.37
CA SER A 33 2.13 7.60 7.78
C SER A 33 0.93 7.65 8.75
N ARG A 34 -0.06 8.53 8.48
CA ARG A 34 -1.28 8.61 9.31
C ARG A 34 -2.10 7.33 9.32
N ILE A 35 -2.20 6.64 8.18
CA ILE A 35 -2.89 5.33 8.10
C ILE A 35 -2.14 4.27 8.91
N LEU A 36 -0.81 4.23 8.81
CA LEU A 36 0.00 3.29 9.59
C LEU A 36 -0.13 3.53 11.11
N ASN A 37 -0.26 4.79 11.52
CA ASN A 37 -0.45 5.20 12.91
C ASN A 37 -1.93 5.22 13.37
N ASP A 38 -2.85 4.66 12.58
CA ASP A 38 -4.30 4.58 12.87
C ASP A 38 -5.01 5.94 13.04
N THR A 39 -4.38 7.06 12.68
CA THR A 39 -4.95 8.42 12.77
C THR A 39 -5.78 8.80 11.55
N GLN A 40 -5.69 8.03 10.46
CA GLN A 40 -6.53 8.20 9.27
C GLN A 40 -7.07 6.83 8.81
N LYS A 41 -8.39 6.72 8.65
CA LYS A 41 -9.08 5.45 8.32
C LYS A 41 -9.60 5.38 6.89
N ASN A 42 -9.56 6.48 6.15
CA ASN A 42 -10.08 6.58 4.79
C ASN A 42 -9.12 7.35 3.88
N ILE A 43 -9.28 7.12 2.57
CA ILE A 43 -8.62 7.86 1.49
C ILE A 43 -9.62 8.03 0.35
N GLY A 44 -9.34 8.94 -0.58
CA GLY A 44 -10.16 9.08 -1.78
C GLY A 44 -10.24 7.79 -2.58
N TYR A 45 -11.40 7.51 -3.19
CA TYR A 45 -11.68 6.27 -3.90
C TYR A 45 -10.60 5.90 -4.93
N VAL A 46 -10.21 6.84 -5.78
CA VAL A 46 -9.18 6.64 -6.82
C VAL A 46 -7.85 6.18 -6.22
N LYS A 47 -7.44 6.76 -5.09
CA LYS A 47 -6.21 6.38 -4.37
C LYS A 47 -6.34 4.99 -3.74
N GLY A 48 -7.53 4.64 -3.26
CA GLY A 48 -7.85 3.29 -2.79
C GLY A 48 -7.71 2.24 -3.89
N VAL A 49 -8.26 2.51 -5.08
CA VAL A 49 -8.12 1.63 -6.25
C VAL A 49 -6.65 1.48 -6.66
N ALA A 50 -5.87 2.57 -6.66
CA ALA A 50 -4.44 2.51 -6.96
C ALA A 50 -3.65 1.66 -5.94
N LEU A 51 -3.97 1.79 -4.65
CA LEU A 51 -3.38 0.95 -3.60
C LEU A 51 -3.72 -0.54 -3.79
N ASP A 52 -4.97 -0.85 -4.14
CA ASP A 52 -5.40 -2.22 -4.43
C ASP A 52 -4.67 -2.81 -5.63
N ALA A 53 -4.55 -2.04 -6.71
CA ALA A 53 -3.81 -2.45 -7.91
C ALA A 53 -2.33 -2.75 -7.58
N PHE A 54 -1.69 -1.88 -6.78
CA PHE A 54 -0.30 -2.08 -6.36
C PHE A 54 -0.14 -3.36 -5.51
N VAL A 55 -1.00 -3.56 -4.51
CA VAL A 55 -0.98 -4.77 -3.67
C VAL A 55 -1.17 -6.03 -4.53
N ASN A 56 -2.13 -6.03 -5.45
CA ASN A 56 -2.41 -7.19 -6.31
C ASN A 56 -1.24 -7.50 -7.24
N ARG A 57 -0.61 -6.47 -7.82
CA ARG A 57 0.61 -6.61 -8.63
C ARG A 57 1.73 -7.30 -7.85
N GLU A 58 1.96 -6.87 -6.62
CA GLU A 58 3.05 -7.41 -5.79
C GLU A 58 2.73 -8.80 -5.24
N LYS A 59 1.46 -9.12 -4.98
CA LYS A 59 1.02 -10.49 -4.67
C LYS A 59 1.25 -11.44 -5.83
N ALA A 60 0.90 -11.03 -7.06
CA ALA A 60 1.12 -11.85 -8.26
C ALA A 60 2.60 -12.16 -8.46
N LYS A 61 3.49 -11.16 -8.29
CA LYS A 61 4.94 -11.35 -8.35
C LYS A 61 5.49 -12.27 -7.26
N LEU A 62 4.89 -12.25 -6.07
CA LEU A 62 5.28 -13.15 -4.99
C LEU A 62 4.88 -14.59 -5.31
N ALA A 63 3.64 -14.80 -5.79
CA ALA A 63 3.15 -16.11 -6.20
C ALA A 63 3.98 -16.71 -7.35
N SER A 64 4.37 -15.91 -8.34
CA SER A 64 5.20 -16.37 -9.46
C SER A 64 6.65 -16.70 -9.09
N LYS A 65 7.15 -16.23 -7.93
CA LYS A 65 8.49 -16.58 -7.43
C LYS A 65 8.50 -17.86 -6.58
N MET A 66 7.33 -18.31 -6.14
CA MET A 66 7.16 -19.51 -5.31
C MET A 66 6.70 -20.73 -6.12
N ALA A 67 6.45 -20.55 -7.42
CA ALA A 67 6.15 -21.60 -8.40
C ALA A 67 7.43 -21.97 -9.16
#